data_AF-A0A2G4SRK6-F1
#
_entry.id   AF-A0A2G4SRK6-F1
#
_cell.length_a   1.000
_cell.length_b   1.000
_cell.length_c   1.000
_cell.angle_alpha   90.00
_cell.angle_beta   90.00
_cell.angle_gamma   90.00
#
_symmetry.space_group_name_H-M   'P 1'
#
loop_
_entity.id
_entity.type
_entity.pdbx_description
1 polymer ?
#
loop_
_entity_poly.entity_id
_entity_poly.type
_entity_poly.pdbx_seq_one_letter_code
_entity_poly.pdbx_strand_id
1 'polypeptide(L)'
;MHLGVLNRSRGSVDAANNLRDNLTSYHDIISTERWEMRFFGFFLSLCEANAYSSFRVFSEEGASRGHSSFKDNLAFNLLEHCKKLKSRYNEVAQGSNRMLRSDSNHSYVSMSNAGNKRKRSVCRKCKESGTNGKRVEKFCSCDPTIPLCFDCHNQHLKVV
;
A
#
# COMPACT_ATOMS: atom_id res chain seq x y z
N MET A 1 16.74 43.04 -17.66
CA MET A 1 16.46 41.64 -18.03
C MET A 1 16.14 40.68 -16.86
N HIS A 2 16.23 41.09 -15.58
CA HIS A 2 15.90 40.20 -14.44
C HIS A 2 14.41 40.19 -14.00
N LEU A 3 13.60 41.20 -14.38
CA LEU A 3 12.16 41.23 -14.06
C LEU A 3 11.30 40.30 -14.94
N GLY A 4 11.75 39.95 -16.15
CA GLY A 4 10.95 39.14 -17.09
C GLY A 4 10.89 37.64 -16.75
N VAL A 5 11.92 37.13 -16.06
CA VAL A 5 12.00 35.71 -15.67
C VAL A 5 11.14 35.43 -14.44
N LEU A 6 11.08 36.37 -13.50
CA LEU A 6 10.30 36.27 -12.26
C LEU A 6 8.78 36.33 -12.51
N ASN A 7 8.34 37.06 -13.55
CA ASN A 7 6.94 37.09 -13.97
C ASN A 7 6.51 35.83 -14.73
N ARG A 8 7.41 35.19 -15.49
CA ARG A 8 7.13 33.90 -16.15
C ARG A 8 6.94 32.75 -15.15
N SER A 9 7.75 32.71 -14.09
CA SER A 9 7.62 31.68 -13.05
C SER A 9 6.36 31.87 -12.20
N ARG A 10 5.99 33.12 -11.84
CA ARG A 10 4.70 33.43 -11.20
C ARG A 10 3.51 32.92 -12.00
N GLY A 11 3.46 33.23 -13.30
CA GLY A 11 2.37 32.80 -14.17
C GLY A 11 2.24 31.27 -14.31
N SER A 12 3.33 30.51 -14.16
CA SER A 12 3.28 29.05 -14.20
C SER A 12 2.63 28.44 -12.95
N VAL A 13 2.90 29.02 -11.77
CA VAL A 13 2.28 28.60 -10.50
C VAL A 13 0.79 28.96 -10.52
N ASP A 14 0.46 30.15 -10.99
CA ASP A 14 -0.93 30.61 -11.13
C ASP A 14 -1.70 29.77 -12.14
N ALA A 15 -1.09 29.39 -13.27
CA ALA A 15 -1.72 28.50 -14.26
C ALA A 15 -1.98 27.09 -13.69
N ALA A 16 -1.04 26.53 -12.92
CA ALA A 16 -1.21 25.23 -12.26
C ALA A 16 -2.30 25.29 -11.17
N ASN A 17 -2.33 26.36 -10.37
CA ASN A 17 -3.38 26.58 -9.38
C ASN A 17 -4.75 26.76 -10.05
N ASN A 18 -4.83 27.52 -11.14
CA ASN A 18 -6.06 27.70 -11.91
C ASN A 18 -6.56 26.39 -12.54
N LEU A 19 -5.67 25.52 -13.01
CA LEU A 19 -6.05 24.20 -13.52
C LEU A 19 -6.66 23.31 -12.43
N ARG A 20 -6.18 23.45 -11.19
CA ARG A 20 -6.70 22.75 -10.01
C ARG A 20 -8.04 23.32 -9.54
N ASP A 21 -8.18 24.64 -9.53
CA ASP A 21 -9.29 25.34 -8.86
C ASP A 21 -10.51 25.56 -9.78
N ASN A 22 -10.37 25.53 -11.10
CA ASN A 22 -11.48 25.84 -12.05
C ASN A 22 -12.43 24.66 -12.34
N LEU A 23 -12.19 23.47 -11.79
CA LEU A 23 -13.02 22.27 -11.96
C LEU A 23 -13.20 21.63 -10.60
N THR A 24 -14.30 20.88 -10.39
CA THR A 24 -14.56 20.15 -9.15
C THR A 24 -13.32 19.33 -8.78
N SER A 25 -12.57 19.85 -7.81
CA SER A 25 -11.28 19.32 -7.39
C SER A 25 -11.55 18.15 -6.45
N TYR A 26 -10.64 17.18 -6.36
CA TYR A 26 -10.78 16.14 -5.32
C TYR A 26 -10.87 16.74 -3.91
N HIS A 27 -10.29 17.94 -3.71
CA HIS A 27 -10.49 18.74 -2.51
C HIS A 27 -11.97 19.09 -2.23
N ASP A 28 -12.74 19.39 -3.28
CA ASP A 28 -14.17 19.74 -3.15
C ASP A 28 -15.05 18.50 -2.99
N ILE A 29 -14.60 17.35 -3.52
CA ILE A 29 -15.30 16.07 -3.44
C ILE A 29 -15.11 15.42 -2.07
N ILE A 30 -13.91 15.51 -1.50
CA ILE A 30 -13.59 15.00 -0.16
C ILE A 30 -14.01 16.06 0.87
N SER A 31 -15.32 16.25 1.02
CA SER A 31 -15.88 17.12 2.06
C SER A 31 -15.70 16.48 3.43
N THR A 32 -14.62 16.85 4.12
CA THR A 32 -14.28 16.31 5.43
C THR A 32 -13.59 17.36 6.32
N GLU A 33 -13.92 17.30 7.61
CA GLU A 33 -13.31 18.16 8.62
C GLU A 33 -11.92 17.68 9.07
N ARG A 34 -11.52 16.47 8.67
CA ARG A 34 -10.19 15.92 8.98
C ARG A 34 -9.12 16.53 8.07
N TRP A 35 -8.17 17.24 8.66
CA TRP A 35 -7.15 17.97 7.91
C TRP A 35 -6.25 17.05 7.08
N GLU A 36 -6.01 15.81 7.53
CA GLU A 36 -5.19 14.83 6.82
C GLU A 36 -5.82 14.47 5.48
N MET A 37 -7.15 14.31 5.48
CA MET A 37 -7.90 13.94 4.29
C MET A 37 -8.02 15.12 3.31
N ARG A 38 -8.12 16.36 3.82
CA ARG A 38 -8.03 17.56 2.98
C ARG A 38 -6.66 17.69 2.33
N PHE A 39 -5.59 17.44 3.08
CA PHE A 39 -4.22 17.49 2.56
C PHE A 39 -3.95 16.37 1.54
N PHE A 40 -4.50 15.19 1.77
CA PHE A 40 -4.47 14.10 0.79
C PHE A 40 -5.24 14.46 -0.50
N GLY A 41 -6.44 15.02 -0.38
CA GLY A 41 -7.23 15.51 -1.52
C GLY A 41 -6.47 16.57 -2.33
N PHE A 42 -5.80 17.49 -1.65
CA PHE A 42 -4.92 18.48 -2.29
C PHE A 42 -3.81 17.83 -3.13
N PHE A 43 -3.10 16.84 -2.58
CA PHE A 43 -2.07 16.11 -3.33
C PHE A 43 -2.61 15.39 -4.56
N LEU A 44 -3.78 14.74 -4.42
CA LEU A 44 -4.42 14.07 -5.56
C LEU A 44 -4.76 15.06 -6.67
N SER A 45 -5.30 16.23 -6.33
CA SER A 45 -5.60 17.27 -7.31
C SER A 45 -4.33 17.83 -7.99
N LEU A 46 -3.22 17.96 -7.25
CA LEU A 46 -1.94 18.37 -7.85
C LEU A 46 -1.39 17.33 -8.83
N CYS A 47 -1.45 16.05 -8.45
CA CYS A 47 -1.04 14.95 -9.32
C CYS A 47 -1.91 14.90 -10.59
N GLU A 48 -3.23 15.09 -10.47
CA GLU A 48 -4.15 15.17 -11.61
C GLU A 48 -3.76 16.29 -12.57
N ALA A 49 -3.59 17.53 -12.08
CA ALA A 49 -3.26 18.68 -12.91
C ALA A 49 -1.91 18.51 -13.64
N ASN A 50 -0.91 17.92 -12.96
CA ASN A 50 0.39 17.63 -13.55
C ASN A 50 0.32 16.51 -14.60
N ALA A 51 -0.47 15.46 -14.33
CA ALA A 51 -0.70 14.37 -15.26
C ALA A 51 -1.43 14.88 -16.51
N TYR A 52 -2.46 15.72 -16.35
CA TYR A 52 -3.16 16.35 -17.47
C TYR A 52 -2.24 17.26 -18.29
N SER A 53 -1.44 18.11 -17.62
CA SER A 53 -0.48 18.98 -18.31
C SER A 53 0.52 18.17 -19.12
N SER A 54 1.01 17.05 -18.58
CA SER A 54 1.90 16.14 -19.29
C SER A 54 1.18 15.45 -20.45
N PHE A 55 -0.05 14.97 -20.23
CA PHE A 55 -0.86 14.35 -21.27
C PHE A 55 -1.09 15.31 -22.44
N ARG A 56 -1.35 16.59 -22.19
CA ARG A 56 -1.53 17.59 -23.25
C ARG A 56 -0.30 17.79 -24.13
N VAL A 57 0.91 17.60 -23.58
CA VAL A 57 2.18 17.82 -24.28
C VAL A 57 2.65 16.56 -24.99
N PHE A 58 2.48 15.40 -24.36
CA PHE A 58 3.12 14.15 -24.79
C PHE A 58 2.16 13.15 -25.46
N SER A 59 0.85 13.37 -25.43
CA SER A 59 -0.12 12.51 -26.11
C SER A 59 -0.53 13.12 -27.46
N GLU A 60 -0.68 12.28 -28.50
CA GLU A 60 -1.22 12.69 -29.80
C GLU A 60 -2.64 13.26 -29.67
N GLU A 61 -3.43 12.73 -28.74
CA GLU A 61 -4.78 13.23 -28.42
C GLU A 61 -4.77 14.38 -27.39
N GLY A 62 -3.60 14.72 -26.85
CA GLY A 62 -3.46 15.64 -25.73
C GLY A 62 -3.93 17.06 -26.03
N ALA A 63 -3.71 17.54 -27.25
CA ALA A 63 -4.05 18.90 -27.63
C ALA A 63 -5.57 19.11 -27.82
N SER A 64 -6.30 18.06 -28.22
CA SER A 64 -7.73 18.12 -28.56
C SER A 64 -8.66 17.72 -27.41
N ARG A 65 -8.13 17.03 -26.39
CA ARG A 65 -8.94 16.46 -25.30
C ARG A 65 -8.99 17.41 -24.10
N GLY A 66 -10.21 17.79 -23.71
CA GLY A 66 -10.46 18.63 -22.54
C GLY A 66 -10.21 17.92 -21.21
N HIS A 67 -10.01 18.70 -20.15
CA HIS A 67 -9.63 18.22 -18.82
C HIS A 67 -10.67 17.24 -18.22
N SER A 68 -11.97 17.51 -18.39
CA SER A 68 -13.02 16.59 -17.91
C SER A 68 -12.93 15.21 -18.57
N SER A 69 -12.74 15.14 -19.89
CA SER A 69 -12.61 13.86 -20.60
C SER A 69 -11.34 13.12 -20.19
N PHE A 70 -10.24 13.85 -19.92
CA PHE A 70 -9.04 13.25 -19.33
C PHE A 70 -9.34 12.60 -17.97
N LYS A 71 -10.07 13.29 -17.09
CA LYS A 71 -10.45 12.76 -15.76
C LYS A 71 -11.31 11.50 -15.87
N ASP A 72 -12.30 11.49 -16.77
CA ASP A 72 -13.16 10.32 -16.98
C ASP A 72 -12.34 9.10 -17.43
N ASN A 73 -11.41 9.30 -18.37
CA ASN A 73 -10.52 8.23 -18.81
C ASN A 73 -9.57 7.79 -17.71
N LEU A 74 -9.00 8.71 -16.94
CA LEU A 74 -8.12 8.39 -15.83
C LEU A 74 -8.86 7.53 -14.79
N ALA A 75 -10.07 7.92 -14.42
CA ALA A 75 -10.91 7.17 -13.49
C ALA A 75 -11.25 5.78 -14.04
N PHE A 76 -11.67 5.68 -15.30
CA PHE A 76 -11.95 4.40 -15.95
C PHE A 76 -10.73 3.47 -15.95
N ASN A 77 -9.57 3.98 -16.37
CA ASN A 77 -8.34 3.19 -16.45
C ASN A 77 -7.84 2.75 -15.05
N LEU A 78 -7.96 3.60 -14.03
CA LEU A 78 -7.62 3.23 -12.65
C LEU A 78 -8.56 2.13 -12.14
N LEU A 79 -9.86 2.22 -12.41
CA LEU A 79 -10.83 1.19 -12.04
C LEU A 79 -10.55 -0.13 -12.77
N GLU A 80 -10.28 -0.08 -14.08
CA GLU A 80 -9.94 -1.26 -14.86
C GLU A 80 -8.63 -1.89 -14.38
N HIS A 81 -7.63 -1.08 -14.06
CA HIS A 81 -6.37 -1.54 -13.47
C HIS A 81 -6.61 -2.23 -12.12
N CYS A 82 -7.43 -1.65 -11.25
CA CYS A 82 -7.82 -2.28 -9.98
C CYS A 82 -8.53 -3.63 -10.20
N LYS A 83 -9.40 -3.75 -11.22
CA LYS A 83 -10.04 -5.02 -11.58
C LYS A 83 -9.00 -6.05 -12.06
N LYS A 84 -8.05 -5.63 -12.92
CA LYS A 84 -6.94 -6.48 -13.37
C LYS A 84 -6.04 -6.92 -12.23
N LEU A 85 -5.75 -6.02 -11.28
CA LEU A 85 -4.99 -6.35 -10.07
C LEU A 85 -5.73 -7.35 -9.20
N LYS A 86 -7.05 -7.21 -9.02
CA LYS A 86 -7.87 -8.20 -8.31
C LYS A 86 -7.91 -9.55 -9.04
N SER A 87 -8.05 -9.58 -10.37
CA SER A 87 -8.00 -10.82 -11.16
C SER A 87 -6.64 -11.49 -11.05
N ARG A 88 -5.56 -10.73 -11.22
CA ARG A 88 -4.19 -11.23 -11.02
C ARG A 88 -3.96 -11.68 -9.60
N TYR A 89 -4.49 -10.98 -8.60
CA TYR A 89 -4.44 -11.43 -7.21
C TYR A 89 -5.19 -12.75 -7.03
N ASN A 90 -6.31 -12.97 -7.71
CA ASN A 90 -7.07 -14.22 -7.66
C ASN A 90 -6.37 -15.37 -8.42
N GLU A 91 -5.76 -15.10 -9.57
CA GLU A 91 -4.94 -16.06 -10.35
C GLU A 91 -3.64 -16.40 -9.60
N VAL A 92 -3.00 -15.39 -9.01
CA VAL A 92 -1.84 -15.52 -8.12
C VAL A 92 -2.28 -16.13 -6.78
N ALA A 93 -3.53 -16.03 -6.33
CA ALA A 93 -4.00 -16.77 -5.16
C ALA A 93 -4.22 -18.26 -5.47
N GLN A 94 -4.42 -18.64 -6.74
CA GLN A 94 -4.40 -20.04 -7.17
C GLN A 94 -2.99 -20.58 -7.47
N GLY A 95 -2.00 -19.72 -7.73
CA GLY A 95 -0.63 -20.11 -8.08
C GLY A 95 0.50 -19.60 -7.16
N SER A 96 0.18 -18.83 -6.11
CA SER A 96 1.16 -18.15 -5.29
C SER A 96 0.67 -18.02 -3.85
N ASN A 97 1.35 -18.77 -3.00
CA ASN A 97 1.49 -18.56 -1.58
C ASN A 97 2.09 -17.17 -1.24
N ARG A 98 1.49 -16.06 -1.70
CA ARG A 98 1.73 -14.74 -1.11
C ARG A 98 0.84 -14.62 0.11
N MET A 99 1.37 -15.19 1.20
CA MET A 99 0.87 -15.16 2.57
C MET A 99 0.17 -13.84 2.92
N LEU A 100 -1.16 -13.81 2.83
CA LEU A 100 -1.96 -12.98 3.72
C LEU A 100 -1.77 -13.56 5.13
N ARG A 101 -0.95 -12.89 5.94
CA ARG A 101 -0.51 -13.32 7.27
C ARG A 101 -1.59 -13.18 8.35
N SER A 102 -2.77 -13.73 8.14
CA SER A 102 -3.73 -13.90 9.22
C SER A 102 -4.73 -15.00 8.88
N ASP A 103 -4.23 -16.23 8.79
CA ASP A 103 -5.09 -17.34 9.18
C ASP A 103 -5.28 -17.21 10.70
N SER A 104 -6.52 -16.96 11.15
CA SER A 104 -6.83 -16.76 12.56
C SER A 104 -6.44 -17.95 13.43
N ASN A 105 -6.27 -19.12 12.83
CA ASN A 105 -5.88 -20.35 13.51
C ASN A 105 -4.36 -20.47 13.70
N HIS A 106 -3.55 -19.67 13.00
CA HIS A 106 -2.09 -19.77 12.97
C HIS A 106 -1.38 -18.44 13.30
N SER A 107 -1.67 -17.88 14.47
CA SER A 107 -1.03 -16.71 15.06
C SER A 107 0.27 -17.06 15.81
N TYR A 108 1.28 -16.19 15.74
CA TYR A 108 2.55 -16.36 16.46
C TYR A 108 2.50 -15.70 17.84
N VAL A 109 2.08 -16.48 18.84
CA VAL A 109 1.70 -16.00 20.18
C VAL A 109 2.85 -16.16 21.18
N SER A 110 2.94 -15.22 22.13
CA SER A 110 3.91 -15.25 23.23
C SER A 110 3.42 -16.10 24.40
N MET A 111 4.32 -16.87 25.01
CA MET A 111 4.10 -17.47 26.32
C MET A 111 4.17 -16.38 27.40
N SER A 112 3.04 -15.97 27.96
CA SER A 112 2.97 -15.06 29.14
C SER A 112 1.74 -15.45 29.96
N ASN A 113 1.69 -15.50 31.30
CA ASN A 113 2.64 -15.28 32.40
C ASN A 113 2.11 -16.11 33.59
N ALA A 114 2.93 -16.95 34.22
CA ALA A 114 2.63 -17.48 35.54
C ALA A 114 3.93 -17.63 36.34
N GLY A 115 4.27 -16.59 37.10
CA GLY A 115 4.98 -16.61 38.39
C GLY A 115 6.34 -17.30 38.58
N ASN A 116 6.80 -18.19 37.71
CA ASN A 116 7.94 -19.06 37.99
C ASN A 116 8.85 -19.17 36.77
N LYS A 117 10.08 -18.64 36.91
CA LYS A 117 11.28 -18.84 36.06
C LYS A 117 10.97 -19.05 34.57
N ARG A 118 11.15 -17.99 33.75
CA ARG A 118 11.10 -18.01 32.28
C ARG A 118 11.87 -19.21 31.70
N LYS A 119 11.20 -20.35 31.49
CA LYS A 119 11.77 -21.49 30.79
C LYS A 119 11.70 -21.17 29.31
N ARG A 120 12.76 -20.54 28.79
CA ARG A 120 12.99 -20.45 27.35
C ARG A 120 13.10 -21.86 26.79
N SER A 121 12.08 -22.30 26.08
CA SER A 121 12.07 -23.61 25.43
C SER A 121 12.93 -23.57 24.19
N VAL A 122 13.54 -24.69 23.84
CA VAL A 122 14.29 -24.81 22.58
C VAL A 122 13.30 -25.11 21.47
N CYS A 123 13.41 -24.40 20.35
CA CYS A 123 12.60 -24.67 19.17
C CYS A 123 12.73 -26.14 18.76
N ARG A 124 11.59 -26.86 18.71
CA ARG A 124 11.54 -28.30 18.45
C ARG A 124 12.16 -28.67 17.10
N LYS A 125 11.73 -28.01 16.03
CA LYS A 125 12.23 -28.26 14.66
C LYS A 125 13.73 -27.96 14.52
N CYS A 126 14.23 -26.90 15.15
CA CYS A 126 15.67 -26.60 15.15
C CYS A 126 16.48 -27.69 15.87
N LYS A 127 15.95 -28.22 16.99
CA LYS A 127 16.57 -29.31 17.75
C LYS A 127 16.58 -30.62 16.94
N GLU A 128 15.46 -30.94 16.29
CA GLU A 128 15.34 -32.12 15.42
C GLU A 128 16.25 -32.03 14.18
N SER A 129 16.50 -30.83 13.68
CA SER A 129 17.38 -30.58 12.51
C SER A 129 18.88 -30.54 12.86
N GLY A 130 19.27 -30.84 14.10
CA GLY A 130 20.68 -30.86 14.53
C GLY A 130 21.33 -29.47 14.65
N THR A 131 20.59 -28.38 14.44
CA THR A 131 21.07 -27.03 14.71
C THR A 131 21.06 -26.77 16.22
N ASN A 132 22.02 -26.01 16.75
CA ASN A 132 22.01 -25.55 18.15
C ASN A 132 20.69 -24.80 18.41
N GLY A 133 19.70 -25.52 18.93
CA GLY A 133 18.30 -25.13 18.80
C GLY A 133 18.05 -23.73 19.37
N LYS A 134 17.37 -22.90 18.59
CA LYS A 134 17.08 -21.51 19.01
C LYS A 134 16.17 -21.53 20.24
N ARG A 135 16.57 -20.82 21.30
CA ARG A 135 15.72 -20.57 22.47
C ARG A 135 14.58 -19.63 22.07
N VAL A 136 13.35 -20.03 22.35
CA VAL A 136 12.14 -19.32 21.91
C VAL A 136 11.12 -19.25 23.05
N GLU A 137 10.33 -18.18 23.04
CA GLU A 137 9.25 -17.92 24.00
C GLU A 137 7.88 -17.87 23.31
N LYS A 138 7.79 -18.35 22.06
CA LYS A 138 6.63 -18.18 21.18
C LYS A 138 6.24 -19.50 20.50
N PHE A 139 4.96 -19.64 20.18
CA PHE A 139 4.35 -20.83 19.56
C PHE A 139 3.30 -20.41 18.52
N CYS A 140 2.82 -21.37 17.71
CA CYS A 140 1.65 -21.18 16.84
C CYS A 140 0.37 -21.38 17.65
N SER A 141 -0.63 -20.51 17.52
CA SER A 141 -1.93 -20.70 18.19
C SER A 141 -2.59 -22.05 17.88
N CYS A 142 -2.29 -22.63 16.72
CA CYS A 142 -2.74 -23.95 16.29
C CYS A 142 -2.18 -25.10 17.13
N ASP A 143 -0.98 -24.93 17.72
CA ASP A 143 -0.34 -25.91 18.57
C ASP A 143 0.52 -25.20 19.64
N PRO A 144 -0.10 -24.87 20.79
CA PRO A 144 0.58 -24.18 21.88
C PRO A 144 1.66 -25.02 22.59
N THR A 145 1.70 -26.33 22.32
CA THR A 145 2.65 -27.25 22.98
C THR A 145 4.01 -27.26 22.30
N ILE A 146 4.07 -26.83 21.04
CA ILE A 146 5.30 -26.84 20.24
C ILE A 146 5.92 -25.44 20.17
N PRO A 147 7.07 -25.22 20.84
CA PRO A 147 7.83 -23.98 20.69
C PRO A 147 8.46 -23.90 19.30
N LEU A 148 8.21 -22.81 18.59
CA LEU A 148 8.74 -22.57 17.24
C LEU A 148 9.47 -21.24 17.16
N CYS A 149 10.65 -21.23 16.51
CA CYS A 149 11.28 -19.98 16.11
C CYS A 149 10.54 -19.37 14.92
N PHE A 150 10.79 -18.09 14.64
CA PHE A 150 10.11 -17.39 13.55
C PHE A 150 10.26 -18.12 12.20
N ASP A 151 11.44 -18.67 11.92
CA ASP A 151 11.70 -19.40 10.67
C ASP A 151 10.90 -20.70 10.60
N CYS A 152 10.90 -21.49 11.69
CA CYS A 152 10.16 -22.74 11.79
C CYS A 152 8.63 -22.52 11.84
N HIS A 153 8.18 -21.37 12.34
CA HIS A 153 6.79 -20.93 12.25
C HIS A 153 6.40 -20.61 10.81
N ASN A 154 7.23 -19.90 10.06
CA ASN A 154 6.97 -19.65 8.64
C ASN A 154 6.98 -20.93 7.81
N GLN A 155 7.80 -21.92 8.16
CA GLN A 155 7.75 -23.25 7.54
C GLN A 155 6.47 -24.01 7.92
N HIS A 156 6.03 -23.91 9.18
CA HIS A 156 4.77 -24.49 9.63
C HIS A 156 3.59 -23.97 8.81
N LEU A 157 3.55 -22.68 8.51
CA LEU A 157 2.53 -22.05 7.66
C LEU A 157 2.54 -22.50 6.18
N LYS A 158 3.59 -23.17 5.71
CA LYS A 158 3.68 -23.65 4.32
C LYS A 158 3.21 -25.10 4.14
N VAL A 159 3.03 -25.83 5.24
CA VAL A 159 2.68 -27.26 5.25
C VAL A 159 1.18 -27.47 5.57
N VAL A 160 0.53 -26.44 6.13
CA VAL A 160 -0.93 -26.35 6.26
C VAL A 160 -1.50 -25.82 4.96
#